data_AF-A0A2I1D5W7-F1
#
_entry.id   AF-A0A2I1D5W7-F1
#
_cell.length_a   1.000
_cell.length_b   1.000
_cell.length_c   1.000
_cell.angle_alpha   90.00
_cell.angle_beta   90.00
_cell.angle_gamma   90.00
#
_symmetry.space_group_name_H-M   'P 1'
#
loop_
_entity.id
_entity.type
_entity.pdbx_description
1 polymer ?
#
loop_
_entity_poly.entity_id
_entity_poly.type
_entity_poly.pdbx_seq_one_letter_code
_entity_poly.pdbx_strand_id
1 'polypeptide(L)'
;MRLAFLVVAVTLLLAQVVLAAEDFYKSLGLDRSASEKDIKKAYRTLSKKYHPDKNPGNEAAEQKFVEIAEAYDVLSTPTTRKIYDQYGHDGIEQHRQGGSAGGATHDPFDIFSRFFGGGGHFGHAAGHRRGPDMELRVGLPLRDFYRGREVVFGVEKQQICDTCEGSGSADGEVHRCERCGGHGMVIQKHMLAPGMFQQVQMACDACGGKGQRIVKPCPICSGQKVVRREVETTATVEPGMDRGTRLVFENEADESPDWIAGDLVLILEEKPAELSDASRPDDQRTDGTFFRRRGRDLFWKEALSLREAWMGGWTRNVTHLDGHVVQLSRPRGAVVQPLAVETVKGEGMPFWSAADLHEGVDEDESPGNLYVEYTVILPDEMESGMEKEFFALWEKWRKKHGVDLGRDSGRPVGDAPVHDAKDEL
;
A
#
# COMPACT_ATOMS: atom_id res chain seq x y z
N MET A 1 -12.75 -73.22 9.61
CA MET A 1 -13.10 -72.27 8.52
C MET A 1 -13.56 -70.90 9.02
N ARG A 2 -14.42 -70.79 10.05
CA ARG A 2 -14.92 -69.47 10.52
C ARG A 2 -13.85 -68.56 11.16
N LEU A 3 -12.88 -69.12 11.88
CA LEU A 3 -11.81 -68.34 12.53
C LEU A 3 -10.85 -67.70 11.51
N ALA A 4 -10.46 -68.45 10.47
CA ALA A 4 -9.58 -67.95 9.41
C ALA A 4 -10.23 -66.84 8.57
N PHE A 5 -11.54 -66.94 8.32
CA PHE A 5 -12.30 -65.89 7.61
C PHE A 5 -12.40 -64.60 8.44
N LEU A 6 -12.53 -64.73 9.76
CA LEU A 6 -12.62 -63.59 10.67
C LEU A 6 -11.26 -62.90 10.83
N VAL A 7 -10.17 -63.66 10.90
CA VAL A 7 -8.81 -63.09 10.88
C VAL A 7 -8.52 -62.39 9.57
N VAL A 8 -8.84 -62.98 8.42
CA VAL A 8 -8.65 -62.35 7.10
C VAL A 8 -9.50 -61.09 6.94
N ALA A 9 -10.76 -61.11 7.38
CA ALA A 9 -11.64 -59.95 7.36
C ALA A 9 -11.12 -58.83 8.27
N VAL A 10 -10.65 -59.15 9.48
CA VAL A 10 -10.07 -58.17 10.41
C VAL A 10 -8.74 -57.62 9.88
N THR A 11 -7.89 -58.43 9.26
CA THR A 11 -6.65 -57.94 8.63
C THR A 11 -6.92 -57.08 7.40
N LEU A 12 -7.96 -57.38 6.61
CA LEU A 12 -8.40 -56.53 5.50
C LEU A 12 -9.00 -55.21 5.99
N LEU A 13 -9.76 -55.23 7.08
CA LEU A 13 -10.31 -54.04 7.72
C LEU A 13 -9.21 -53.16 8.33
N LEU A 14 -8.24 -53.77 9.02
CA LEU A 14 -7.07 -53.06 9.54
C LEU A 14 -6.19 -52.50 8.41
N ALA A 15 -6.04 -53.22 7.30
CA ALA A 15 -5.33 -52.71 6.12
C ALA A 15 -6.08 -51.52 5.46
N GLN A 16 -7.42 -51.52 5.47
CA GLN A 16 -8.24 -50.39 5.00
C GLN A 16 -8.13 -49.17 5.94
N VAL A 17 -8.05 -49.39 7.25
CA VAL A 17 -7.84 -48.31 8.25
C VAL A 17 -6.42 -47.72 8.16
N VAL A 18 -5.40 -48.56 7.94
CA VAL A 18 -4.01 -48.08 7.71
C VAL A 18 -3.87 -47.32 6.40
N LEU A 19 -4.66 -47.63 5.38
CA LEU A 19 -4.73 -46.88 4.12
C LEU A 19 -5.57 -45.59 4.21
N ALA A 20 -6.28 -45.36 5.32
CA ALA A 20 -7.17 -44.22 5.53
C ALA A 20 -6.58 -43.11 6.42
N ALA A 21 -5.35 -43.26 6.93
CA ALA A 21 -4.60 -42.12 7.44
C ALA A 21 -4.16 -41.28 6.23
N GLU A 22 -4.78 -40.12 6.04
CA GLU A 22 -4.55 -39.28 4.86
C GLU A 22 -3.10 -38.82 4.77
N ASP A 23 -2.42 -39.18 3.69
CA ASP A 23 -1.05 -38.73 3.41
C ASP A 23 -1.06 -37.21 3.15
N PHE A 24 -0.22 -36.43 3.83
CA PHE A 24 -0.16 -34.97 3.70
C PHE A 24 0.22 -34.52 2.27
N TYR A 25 0.94 -35.35 1.51
CA TYR A 25 1.16 -35.06 0.09
C TYR A 25 -0.13 -35.21 -0.71
N LYS A 26 -0.98 -36.19 -0.38
CA LYS A 26 -2.26 -36.41 -1.06
C LYS A 26 -3.30 -35.35 -0.72
N SER A 27 -3.34 -34.85 0.52
CA SER A 27 -4.23 -33.75 0.91
C SER A 27 -3.89 -32.45 0.16
N LEU A 28 -2.62 -32.24 -0.16
CA LEU A 28 -2.16 -31.16 -1.05
C LEU A 28 -2.23 -31.49 -2.55
N GLY A 29 -2.61 -32.72 -2.93
CA GLY A 29 -2.67 -33.16 -4.32
C GLY A 29 -1.30 -33.27 -5.01
N LEU A 30 -0.26 -33.56 -4.24
CA LEU A 30 1.14 -33.64 -4.67
C LEU A 30 1.71 -35.06 -4.56
N ASP A 31 2.78 -35.30 -5.32
CA ASP A 31 3.61 -36.50 -5.14
C ASP A 31 4.66 -36.26 -4.03
N ARG A 32 5.16 -37.33 -3.41
CA ARG A 32 6.22 -37.26 -2.38
C ARG A 32 7.52 -36.65 -2.91
N SER A 33 7.76 -36.69 -4.23
CA SER A 33 8.91 -36.03 -4.87
C SER A 33 8.72 -34.51 -5.07
N ALA A 34 7.63 -33.91 -4.59
CA ALA A 34 7.34 -32.49 -4.77
C ALA A 34 8.40 -31.57 -4.14
N SER A 35 8.77 -30.49 -4.84
CA SER A 35 9.68 -29.49 -4.28
C SER A 35 8.96 -28.60 -3.25
N GLU A 36 9.70 -27.89 -2.40
CA GLU A 36 9.13 -26.91 -1.47
C GLU A 36 8.28 -25.84 -2.20
N LYS A 37 8.69 -25.47 -3.41
CA LYS A 37 7.94 -24.53 -4.26
C LYS A 37 6.58 -25.11 -4.67
N ASP A 38 6.51 -26.40 -4.96
CA ASP A 38 5.27 -27.07 -5.34
C ASP A 38 4.32 -27.19 -4.14
N ILE A 39 4.85 -27.50 -2.95
CA ILE A 39 4.10 -27.55 -1.68
C ILE A 39 3.49 -26.19 -1.37
N LYS A 40 4.28 -25.11 -1.44
CA LYS A 40 3.81 -23.74 -1.21
C LYS A 40 2.77 -23.30 -2.25
N LYS A 41 2.94 -23.69 -3.51
CA LYS A 41 2.00 -23.39 -4.59
C LYS A 41 0.67 -24.13 -4.39
N ALA A 42 0.70 -25.42 -4.08
CA ALA A 42 -0.48 -26.23 -3.84
C ALA A 42 -1.28 -25.71 -2.64
N TYR A 43 -0.60 -25.41 -1.53
CA TYR A 43 -1.22 -24.79 -0.35
C TYR A 43 -1.93 -23.48 -0.71
N ARG A 44 -1.26 -22.54 -1.39
CA ARG A 44 -1.88 -21.27 -1.81
C ARG A 44 -3.14 -21.46 -2.65
N THR A 45 -3.11 -22.38 -3.61
CA THR A 45 -4.25 -22.68 -4.48
C THR A 45 -5.42 -23.30 -3.70
N LEU A 46 -5.13 -24.28 -2.84
CA LEU A 46 -6.16 -25.02 -2.10
C LEU A 46 -6.74 -24.20 -0.95
N SER A 47 -5.92 -23.45 -0.22
CA SER A 47 -6.37 -22.54 0.84
C SER A 47 -7.25 -21.42 0.30
N LYS A 48 -6.94 -20.86 -0.88
CA LYS A 48 -7.82 -19.88 -1.55
C LYS A 48 -9.15 -20.52 -1.99
N LYS A 49 -9.13 -21.80 -2.39
CA LYS A 49 -10.33 -22.53 -2.85
C LYS A 49 -11.27 -22.89 -1.69
N TYR A 50 -10.73 -23.32 -0.56
CA TYR A 50 -11.50 -23.76 0.60
C TYR A 50 -11.59 -22.70 1.71
N HIS A 51 -11.19 -21.44 1.43
CA HIS A 51 -11.23 -20.36 2.41
C HIS A 51 -12.65 -20.16 2.96
N PRO A 52 -12.83 -19.98 4.29
CA PRO A 52 -14.12 -19.75 4.92
C PRO A 52 -14.90 -18.56 4.34
N ASP A 53 -14.23 -17.43 4.06
CA ASP A 53 -14.88 -16.26 3.45
C ASP A 53 -15.50 -16.55 2.07
N LYS A 54 -14.93 -17.50 1.30
CA LYS A 54 -15.46 -17.90 -0.01
C LYS A 54 -16.48 -19.04 0.10
N ASN A 55 -16.51 -19.74 1.22
CA ASN A 55 -17.36 -20.89 1.47
C ASN A 55 -18.11 -20.76 2.83
N PRO A 56 -18.84 -19.66 3.08
CA PRO A 56 -19.46 -19.43 4.37
C PRO A 56 -20.52 -20.50 4.67
N GLY A 57 -20.43 -21.13 5.84
CA GLY A 57 -21.38 -22.16 6.29
C GLY A 57 -21.24 -23.54 5.63
N ASN A 58 -20.14 -23.80 4.92
CA ASN A 58 -19.86 -25.10 4.32
C ASN A 58 -18.86 -25.91 5.16
N GLU A 59 -19.37 -26.77 6.04
CA GLU A 59 -18.57 -27.62 6.93
C GLU A 59 -17.55 -28.50 6.20
N ALA A 60 -17.85 -28.96 4.98
CA ALA A 60 -16.94 -29.80 4.19
C ALA A 60 -15.77 -28.98 3.59
N ALA A 61 -15.96 -27.69 3.32
CA ALA A 61 -14.88 -26.80 2.91
C ALA A 61 -13.98 -26.44 4.10
N GLU A 62 -14.59 -26.25 5.28
CA GLU A 62 -13.88 -26.00 6.53
C GLU A 62 -12.98 -27.17 6.94
N GLN A 63 -13.50 -28.40 6.91
CA GLN A 63 -12.71 -29.61 7.20
C GLN A 63 -11.50 -29.74 6.26
N LYS A 64 -11.71 -29.53 4.96
CA LYS A 64 -10.62 -29.55 3.97
C LYS A 64 -9.60 -28.45 4.22
N PHE A 65 -10.05 -27.26 4.59
CA PHE A 65 -9.15 -26.15 4.90
C PHE A 65 -8.24 -26.49 6.08
N VAL A 66 -8.78 -27.15 7.12
CA VAL A 66 -8.00 -27.64 8.27
C VAL A 66 -6.98 -28.71 7.84
N GLU A 67 -7.40 -29.70 7.06
CA GLU A 67 -6.51 -30.76 6.53
C GLU A 67 -5.36 -30.18 5.69
N ILE A 68 -5.65 -29.18 4.85
CA ILE A 68 -4.66 -28.51 4.00
C ILE A 68 -3.68 -27.67 4.83
N ALA A 69 -4.16 -27.01 5.88
CA ALA A 69 -3.34 -26.22 6.79
C ALA A 69 -2.37 -27.12 7.59
N GLU A 70 -2.86 -28.24 8.11
CA GLU A 70 -2.03 -29.21 8.83
C GLU A 70 -0.96 -29.84 7.93
N ALA A 71 -1.34 -30.22 6.70
CA ALA A 71 -0.40 -30.77 5.73
C ALA A 71 0.72 -29.78 5.38
N TYR A 72 0.39 -28.50 5.22
CA TYR A 72 1.39 -27.47 4.94
C TYR A 72 2.29 -27.19 6.16
N ASP A 73 1.75 -27.15 7.38
CA ASP A 73 2.55 -26.98 8.60
C ASP A 73 3.66 -28.04 8.68
N VAL A 74 3.29 -29.29 8.48
CA VAL A 74 4.23 -30.42 8.53
C VAL A 74 5.21 -30.43 7.36
N LEU A 75 4.75 -30.17 6.13
CA LEU A 75 5.58 -30.29 4.92
C LEU A 75 6.38 -29.03 4.56
N SER A 76 6.09 -27.87 5.15
CA SER A 76 6.72 -26.60 4.81
C SER A 76 8.14 -26.43 5.38
N THR A 77 8.43 -27.02 6.54
CA THR A 77 9.75 -26.91 7.19
C THR A 77 10.61 -28.13 6.88
N PRO A 78 11.89 -27.99 6.47
CA PRO A 78 12.74 -29.13 6.10
C PRO A 78 12.90 -30.17 7.22
N THR A 79 12.86 -29.75 8.48
CA THR A 79 13.00 -30.63 9.65
C THR A 79 11.76 -31.49 9.88
N THR A 80 10.57 -30.88 9.93
CA THR A 80 9.29 -31.58 10.13
C THR A 80 8.95 -32.45 8.92
N ARG A 81 9.22 -31.96 7.70
CA ARG A 81 9.05 -32.74 6.47
C ARG A 81 9.90 -34.02 6.50
N LYS A 82 11.16 -33.91 6.92
CA LYS A 82 12.06 -35.08 7.03
C LYS A 82 11.56 -36.08 8.07
N ILE A 83 11.03 -35.61 9.20
CA ILE A 83 10.45 -36.48 10.24
C ILE A 83 9.22 -37.21 9.67
N TYR A 84 8.33 -36.49 8.98
CA TYR A 84 7.16 -37.06 8.32
C TYR A 84 7.53 -38.07 7.25
N ASP A 85 8.50 -37.76 6.39
CA ASP A 85 8.95 -38.64 5.32
C ASP A 85 9.58 -39.94 5.86
N GLN A 86 10.18 -39.90 7.06
CA GLN A 86 10.84 -41.05 7.69
C GLN A 86 9.91 -41.88 8.57
N TYR A 87 8.99 -41.24 9.29
CA TYR A 87 8.22 -41.87 10.38
C TYR A 87 6.71 -41.69 10.24
N GLY A 88 6.22 -41.01 9.19
CA GLY A 88 4.81 -40.75 8.96
C GLY A 88 4.18 -39.86 10.03
N HIS A 89 2.86 -39.97 10.18
CA HIS A 89 2.07 -39.22 11.16
C HIS A 89 2.54 -39.48 12.61
N ASP A 90 2.83 -40.73 12.95
CA ASP A 90 3.30 -41.13 14.29
C ASP A 90 4.59 -40.39 14.68
N GLY A 91 5.49 -40.16 13.72
CA GLY A 91 6.73 -39.40 13.96
C GLY A 91 6.49 -37.92 14.26
N ILE A 92 5.50 -37.32 13.62
CA ILE A 92 5.08 -35.93 13.89
C ILE A 92 4.38 -35.83 15.24
N GLU A 93 3.53 -36.79 15.57
CA GLU A 93 2.85 -36.83 16.86
C GLU A 93 3.84 -37.02 18.02
N GLN A 94 4.83 -37.92 17.85
CA GLN A 94 5.90 -38.10 18.83
C GLN A 94 6.82 -36.87 18.94
N HIS A 95 7.08 -36.18 17.83
CA HIS A 95 7.81 -34.91 17.83
C HIS A 95 7.05 -33.80 18.57
N ARG A 96 5.70 -33.78 18.48
CA ARG A 96 4.83 -32.85 19.20
C ARG A 96 4.71 -33.19 20.71
N GLN A 97 4.73 -34.47 21.10
CA GLN A 97 4.59 -34.91 22.50
C GLN A 97 5.92 -34.93 23.28
N GLY A 98 7.06 -35.13 22.61
CA GLY A 98 8.40 -35.15 23.21
C GLY A 98 9.01 -33.77 23.37
N GLY A 99 8.48 -32.94 24.28
CA GLY A 99 8.96 -31.56 24.47
C GLY A 99 10.45 -31.46 24.83
N SER A 100 11.27 -30.96 23.90
CA SER A 100 12.46 -30.15 24.20
C SER A 100 13.01 -29.45 22.95
N ALA A 101 13.16 -28.12 23.07
CA ALA A 101 14.06 -27.23 22.33
C ALA A 101 13.83 -26.99 20.81
N GLY A 102 13.22 -25.85 20.51
CA GLY A 102 13.54 -25.05 19.31
C GLY A 102 12.65 -25.29 18.09
N GLY A 103 11.53 -24.58 18.03
CA GLY A 103 10.67 -24.53 16.84
C GLY A 103 9.23 -24.28 17.24
N ALA A 104 8.73 -23.07 16.96
CA ALA A 104 7.33 -22.72 17.13
C ALA A 104 6.45 -23.66 16.32
N THR A 105 5.91 -24.69 16.96
CA THR A 105 4.84 -25.53 16.40
C THR A 105 3.54 -24.93 16.90
N HIS A 106 2.85 -24.19 16.04
CA HIS A 106 1.51 -23.71 16.32
C HIS A 106 0.56 -24.92 16.31
N ASP A 107 -0.18 -25.13 17.39
CA ASP A 107 -1.30 -26.06 17.38
C ASP A 107 -2.34 -25.53 16.38
N PRO A 108 -2.72 -26.29 15.32
CA PRO A 108 -3.69 -25.84 14.32
C PRO A 108 -5.05 -25.42 14.93
N PHE A 109 -5.42 -25.99 16.09
CA PHE A 109 -6.62 -25.57 16.83
C PHE A 109 -6.45 -24.19 17.53
N ASP A 110 -5.22 -23.76 17.83
CA ASP A 110 -4.92 -22.46 18.44
C ASP A 110 -4.89 -21.30 17.42
N ILE A 111 -4.69 -21.63 16.13
CA ILE A 111 -4.91 -20.70 15.01
C ILE A 111 -6.41 -20.52 14.74
N PHE A 112 -7.20 -21.59 14.84
CA PHE A 112 -8.65 -21.54 14.64
C PHE A 112 -9.38 -20.77 15.76
N SER A 113 -8.98 -20.97 17.02
CA SER A 113 -9.53 -20.26 18.18
C SER A 113 -9.27 -18.74 18.11
N ARG A 114 -8.14 -18.31 17.54
CA ARG A 114 -7.83 -16.89 17.26
C ARG A 114 -8.65 -16.27 16.15
N PHE A 115 -9.18 -17.06 15.21
CA PHE A 115 -9.90 -16.56 14.05
C PHE A 115 -11.44 -16.65 14.21
N PHE A 116 -11.96 -17.60 15.00
CA PHE A 116 -13.40 -17.88 15.10
C PHE A 116 -14.01 -17.77 16.52
N GLY A 117 -13.24 -17.53 17.58
CA GLY A 117 -13.73 -17.53 18.98
C GLY A 117 -13.98 -16.14 19.58
N GLY A 118 -15.21 -15.65 19.50
CA GLY A 118 -15.63 -14.39 20.13
C GLY A 118 -15.60 -14.41 21.67
N GLY A 119 -14.86 -13.45 22.25
CA GLY A 119 -15.08 -12.90 23.60
C GLY A 119 -14.52 -13.69 24.79
N GLY A 120 -13.44 -13.17 25.42
CA GLY A 120 -13.14 -13.43 26.84
C GLY A 120 -11.70 -13.83 27.18
N HIS A 121 -10.90 -12.84 27.56
CA HIS A 121 -9.82 -12.83 28.56
C HIS A 121 -8.96 -14.08 28.89
N PHE A 122 -7.64 -13.83 28.82
CA PHE A 122 -6.46 -14.49 29.44
C PHE A 122 -5.71 -15.57 28.63
N GLY A 123 -4.51 -15.19 28.20
CA GLY A 123 -3.46 -16.10 27.77
C GLY A 123 -2.37 -15.39 26.98
N HIS A 124 -1.46 -14.70 27.67
CA HIS A 124 -0.23 -14.15 27.08
C HIS A 124 0.64 -15.29 26.54
N ALA A 125 0.41 -15.69 25.29
CA ALA A 125 1.47 -16.29 24.51
C ALA A 125 2.56 -15.22 24.35
N ALA A 126 3.80 -15.56 24.66
CA ALA A 126 4.97 -14.76 24.33
C ALA A 126 5.18 -14.77 22.81
N GLY A 127 4.21 -14.21 22.06
CA GLY A 127 4.48 -13.68 20.75
C GLY A 127 5.49 -12.56 20.94
N HIS A 128 6.56 -12.58 20.14
CA HIS A 128 7.50 -11.48 20.11
C HIS A 128 6.70 -10.18 19.98
N ARG A 129 6.89 -9.27 20.95
CA ARG A 129 6.26 -7.96 20.88
C ARG A 129 6.64 -7.37 19.53
N ARG A 130 5.70 -6.75 18.83
CA ARG A 130 5.97 -6.01 17.59
C ARG A 130 6.16 -4.54 17.92
N GLY A 131 7.13 -3.93 17.27
CA GLY A 131 7.44 -2.50 17.34
C GLY A 131 6.39 -1.67 16.60
N PRO A 132 6.43 -0.34 16.78
CA PRO A 132 5.55 0.56 16.04
C PRO A 132 5.94 0.61 14.56
N ASP A 133 4.94 0.81 13.70
CA ASP A 133 5.13 1.06 12.27
C ASP A 133 5.62 2.50 12.04
N MET A 134 6.30 2.72 10.92
CA MET A 134 6.81 4.02 10.51
C MET A 134 6.16 4.46 9.20
N GLU A 135 5.67 5.69 9.12
CA GLU A 135 5.11 6.24 7.88
C GLU A 135 6.04 7.29 7.28
N LEU A 136 6.32 7.17 5.98
CA LEU A 136 7.12 8.13 5.22
C LEU A 136 6.33 8.61 4.00
N ARG A 137 6.24 9.92 3.80
CA ARG A 137 5.59 10.52 2.62
C ARG A 137 6.64 10.91 1.60
N VAL A 138 6.53 10.38 0.38
CA VAL A 138 7.45 10.69 -0.72
C VAL A 138 6.70 11.43 -1.82
N GLY A 139 7.11 12.68 -2.04
CA GLY A 139 6.55 13.53 -3.08
C GLY A 139 7.19 13.28 -4.44
N LEU A 140 6.37 12.93 -5.43
CA LEU A 140 6.77 12.67 -6.81
C LEU A 140 6.01 13.56 -7.81
N PRO A 141 6.63 14.00 -8.90
CA PRO A 141 5.93 14.76 -9.92
C PRO A 141 4.92 13.87 -10.66
N LEU A 142 3.85 14.46 -11.20
CA LEU A 142 2.81 13.73 -11.94
C LEU A 142 3.36 12.89 -13.10
N ARG A 143 4.44 13.35 -13.75
CA ARG A 143 5.15 12.61 -14.80
C ARG A 143 5.65 11.24 -14.32
N ASP A 144 6.16 11.15 -13.09
CA ASP A 144 6.74 9.91 -12.58
C ASP A 144 5.62 8.88 -12.28
N PHE A 145 4.42 9.35 -11.88
CA PHE A 145 3.23 8.50 -11.82
C PHE A 145 2.74 8.06 -13.20
N TYR A 146 3.01 8.84 -14.26
CA TYR A 146 2.61 8.49 -15.64
C TYR A 146 3.56 7.45 -16.25
N ARG A 147 4.87 7.69 -16.19
CA ARG A 147 5.87 6.82 -16.83
C ARG A 147 6.27 5.61 -15.97
N GLY A 148 6.05 5.69 -14.66
CA GLY A 148 6.69 4.82 -13.69
C GLY A 148 8.15 5.21 -13.46
N ARG A 149 8.66 4.92 -12.26
CA ARG A 149 10.04 5.23 -11.86
C ARG A 149 10.46 4.39 -10.66
N GLU A 150 11.73 4.00 -10.61
CA GLU A 150 12.36 3.53 -9.37
C GLU A 150 12.89 4.73 -8.58
N VAL A 151 12.38 4.87 -7.35
CA VAL A 151 12.69 6.00 -6.46
C VAL A 151 13.56 5.49 -5.32
N VAL A 152 14.75 6.06 -5.20
CA VAL A 152 15.64 5.84 -4.05
C VAL A 152 15.34 6.91 -3.01
N PHE A 153 15.14 6.50 -1.76
CA PHE A 153 14.91 7.41 -0.64
C PHE A 153 15.71 6.96 0.59
N GLY A 154 16.25 7.94 1.32
CA GLY A 154 16.93 7.71 2.59
C GLY A 154 15.94 7.70 3.75
N VAL A 155 16.06 6.70 4.61
CA VAL A 155 15.25 6.56 5.82
C VAL A 155 16.15 6.52 7.03
N GLU A 156 16.00 7.49 7.94
CA GLU A 156 16.69 7.45 9.23
C GLU A 156 15.90 6.55 10.20
N LYS A 157 16.45 5.37 10.50
CA LYS A 157 15.84 4.40 11.42
C LYS A 157 16.82 3.86 12.44
N GLN A 158 16.29 3.30 13.52
CA GLN A 158 17.06 2.51 14.48
C GLN A 158 17.32 1.12 13.91
N GLN A 159 18.60 0.73 13.87
CA GLN A 159 19.03 -0.61 13.53
C GLN A 159 19.75 -1.26 14.70
N ILE A 160 19.67 -2.59 14.78
CA ILE A 160 20.48 -3.36 15.72
C ILE A 160 21.96 -3.06 15.44
N CYS A 161 22.72 -2.78 16.50
CA CYS A 161 24.12 -2.43 16.35
C CYS A 161 24.92 -3.63 15.87
N ASP A 162 25.40 -3.60 14.62
CA ASP A 162 26.16 -4.70 13.99
C ASP A 162 27.36 -5.17 14.82
N THR A 163 28.05 -4.24 15.51
CA THR A 163 29.26 -4.57 16.27
C THR A 163 28.99 -5.41 17.51
N CYS A 164 27.80 -5.28 18.11
CA CYS A 164 27.44 -6.04 19.32
C CYS A 164 26.25 -6.97 19.09
N GLU A 165 25.70 -7.02 17.89
CA GLU A 165 24.55 -7.83 17.48
C GLU A 165 23.36 -7.71 18.47
N GLY A 166 23.13 -6.51 19.01
CA GLY A 166 22.05 -6.26 19.95
C GLY A 166 22.32 -6.67 21.41
N SER A 167 23.51 -7.17 21.74
CA SER A 167 23.91 -7.45 23.13
C SER A 167 24.14 -6.18 23.96
N GLY A 168 24.62 -5.12 23.31
CA GLY A 168 25.05 -3.88 23.95
C GLY A 168 26.42 -3.98 24.63
N SER A 169 27.05 -5.17 24.66
CA SER A 169 28.40 -5.37 25.20
C SER A 169 29.43 -5.36 24.07
N ALA A 170 30.65 -4.92 24.38
CA ALA A 170 31.76 -4.93 23.42
C ALA A 170 32.27 -6.35 23.11
N ASP A 171 32.12 -7.28 24.06
CA ASP A 171 32.53 -8.69 23.99
C ASP A 171 31.33 -9.65 23.81
N GLY A 172 30.12 -9.12 23.66
CA GLY A 172 28.88 -9.91 23.58
C GLY A 172 28.41 -10.52 24.91
N GLU A 173 29.21 -10.44 25.97
CA GLU A 173 28.88 -11.03 27.27
C GLU A 173 27.96 -10.11 28.11
N VAL A 174 26.85 -10.68 28.59
CA VAL A 174 25.90 -10.01 29.49
C VAL A 174 25.81 -10.79 30.79
N HIS A 175 26.14 -10.14 31.90
CA HIS A 175 26.12 -10.76 33.22
C HIS A 175 24.77 -10.57 33.89
N ARG A 176 24.29 -11.59 34.60
CA ARG A 176 23.06 -11.49 35.41
C ARG A 176 23.28 -10.47 36.54
N CYS A 177 22.33 -9.56 36.72
CA CYS A 177 22.42 -8.58 37.81
C CYS A 177 22.25 -9.28 39.16
N GLU A 178 23.30 -9.25 40.00
CA GLU A 178 23.31 -9.89 41.31
C GLU A 178 22.28 -9.28 42.28
N ARG A 179 22.07 -7.96 42.21
CA ARG A 179 21.17 -7.24 43.13
C ARG A 179 19.70 -7.62 43.00
N CYS A 180 19.24 -7.88 41.77
CA CYS A 180 17.87 -8.35 41.52
C CYS A 180 17.81 -9.82 41.16
N GLY A 181 18.95 -10.54 41.18
CA GLY A 181 19.04 -11.91 40.69
C GLY A 181 18.47 -12.07 39.29
N GLY A 182 18.68 -11.14 38.37
CA GLY A 182 18.13 -11.24 37.00
C GLY A 182 16.66 -10.85 36.82
N HIS A 183 15.93 -10.54 37.90
CA HIS A 183 14.50 -10.25 37.82
C HIS A 183 14.16 -8.81 37.41
N GLY A 184 15.16 -7.93 37.30
CA GLY A 184 14.95 -6.53 36.91
C GLY A 184 14.24 -5.66 37.95
N MET A 185 13.62 -6.24 38.97
CA MET A 185 12.89 -5.53 40.02
C MET A 185 13.41 -5.93 41.41
N VAL A 186 13.34 -4.99 42.36
CA VAL A 186 13.67 -5.21 43.78
C VAL A 186 12.49 -4.78 44.64
N ILE A 187 12.17 -5.55 45.68
CA ILE A 187 11.07 -5.25 46.60
C ILE A 187 11.62 -4.37 47.72
N GLN A 188 11.16 -3.12 47.81
CA GLN A 188 11.49 -2.24 48.94
C GLN A 188 10.29 -2.14 49.89
N LYS A 189 10.53 -2.37 51.18
CA LYS A 189 9.52 -2.20 52.23
C LYS A 189 9.49 -0.73 52.63
N HIS A 190 8.42 -0.02 52.30
CA HIS A 190 8.18 1.35 52.73
C HIS A 190 7.21 1.35 53.92
N MET A 191 7.55 2.04 55.01
CA MET A 191 6.69 2.15 56.18
C MET A 191 5.78 3.37 56.04
N LEU A 192 4.49 3.15 55.77
CA LEU A 192 3.52 4.26 55.64
C LEU A 192 2.98 4.71 57.00
N ALA A 193 2.96 3.82 58.00
CA ALA A 193 2.55 4.12 59.36
C ALA A 193 3.23 3.17 60.36
N PRO A 194 3.31 3.51 61.66
CA PRO A 194 3.82 2.60 62.69
C PRO A 194 3.06 1.26 62.64
N GLY A 195 3.78 0.17 62.32
CA GLY A 195 3.21 -1.17 62.21
C GLY A 195 2.61 -1.54 60.83
N MET A 196 2.59 -0.63 59.85
CA MET A 196 2.09 -0.88 58.49
C MET A 196 3.20 -0.71 57.46
N PHE A 197 3.73 -1.83 56.97
CA PHE A 197 4.74 -1.88 55.91
C PHE A 197 4.08 -2.29 54.60
N GLN A 198 4.20 -1.47 53.55
CA GLN A 198 3.81 -1.84 52.20
C GLN A 198 5.05 -2.31 51.43
N GLN A 199 4.93 -3.45 50.76
CA GLN A 199 5.94 -3.92 49.83
C GLN A 199 5.70 -3.24 48.49
N VAL A 200 6.61 -2.38 48.07
CA VAL A 200 6.56 -1.71 46.76
C VAL A 200 7.62 -2.35 45.87
N GLN A 201 7.21 -2.81 44.69
CA GLN A 201 8.12 -3.29 43.67
C GLN A 201 8.69 -2.09 42.93
N MET A 202 10.01 -1.95 42.91
CA MET A 202 10.70 -0.90 42.16
C MET A 202 11.64 -1.52 41.14
N ALA A 203 11.89 -0.83 40.03
CA ALA A 203 12.94 -1.22 39.10
C ALA A 203 14.29 -1.26 39.83
N CYS A 204 15.08 -2.31 39.57
CA CYS A 204 16.40 -2.45 40.14
C CYS A 204 17.30 -1.33 39.63
N ASP A 205 17.75 -0.47 40.52
CA ASP A 205 18.68 0.65 40.26
C ASP A 205 20.04 0.19 39.69
N ALA A 206 20.51 -1.00 40.05
CA ALA A 206 21.79 -1.52 39.55
C ALA A 206 21.76 -1.99 38.08
N CYS A 207 20.60 -2.32 37.52
CA CYS A 207 20.45 -2.71 36.11
C CYS A 207 19.40 -1.89 35.33
N GLY A 208 18.83 -0.86 35.96
CA GLY A 208 17.80 -0.02 35.37
C GLY A 208 16.55 -0.79 34.93
N GLY A 209 16.20 -1.88 35.62
CA GLY A 209 15.05 -2.72 35.23
C GLY A 209 15.36 -3.89 34.30
N LYS A 210 16.57 -3.97 33.71
CA LYS A 210 16.87 -4.91 32.62
C LYS A 210 17.22 -6.34 33.06
N GLY A 211 17.49 -6.56 34.35
CA GLY A 211 17.90 -7.86 34.90
C GLY A 211 19.33 -8.30 34.51
N GLN A 212 19.92 -7.70 33.49
CA GLN A 212 21.29 -7.95 33.03
C GLN A 212 22.13 -6.69 33.18
N ARG A 213 23.44 -6.87 33.39
CA ARG A 213 24.43 -5.82 33.50
C ARG A 213 25.52 -6.04 32.45
N ILE A 214 25.79 -5.00 31.70
CA ILE A 214 26.89 -4.94 30.73
C ILE A 214 28.12 -4.44 31.47
N VAL A 215 29.20 -5.22 31.49
CA VAL A 215 30.46 -4.84 32.15
C VAL A 215 31.31 -3.96 31.24
N LYS A 216 31.35 -4.29 29.93
CA LYS A 216 32.05 -3.51 28.91
C LYS A 216 31.06 -3.00 27.87
N PRO A 217 30.58 -1.75 27.97
CA PRO A 217 29.63 -1.23 27.00
C PRO A 217 30.25 -1.19 25.60
N CYS A 218 29.44 -1.52 24.59
CA CYS A 218 29.86 -1.42 23.19
C CYS A 218 30.29 0.02 22.86
N PRO A 219 31.42 0.23 22.16
CA PRO A 219 31.94 1.57 21.87
C PRO A 219 31.06 2.37 20.88
N ILE A 220 30.26 1.70 20.05
CA ILE A 220 29.42 2.35 19.03
C ILE A 220 28.05 2.73 19.60
N CYS A 221 27.32 1.76 20.18
CA CYS A 221 25.98 2.02 20.74
C CYS A 221 26.00 2.44 22.21
N SER A 222 27.18 2.48 22.86
CA SER A 222 27.33 2.85 24.28
C SER A 222 26.42 2.05 25.24
N GLY A 223 26.16 0.78 24.92
CA GLY A 223 25.27 -0.09 25.72
C GLY A 223 23.78 0.02 25.39
N GLN A 224 23.39 0.80 24.38
CA GLN A 224 21.99 0.96 23.96
C GLN A 224 21.49 -0.16 23.04
N LYS A 225 22.38 -1.02 22.52
CA LYS A 225 22.10 -2.17 21.63
C LYS A 225 21.66 -1.81 20.21
N VAL A 226 21.14 -0.61 19.99
CA VAL A 226 20.71 -0.07 18.68
C VAL A 226 21.48 1.21 18.33
N VAL A 227 21.50 1.57 17.04
CA VAL A 227 22.09 2.80 16.51
C VAL A 227 21.16 3.43 15.47
N ARG A 228 21.09 4.76 15.43
CA ARG A 228 20.38 5.45 14.33
C ARG A 228 21.29 5.60 13.13
N ARG A 229 20.81 5.19 11.96
CA ARG A 229 21.49 5.34 10.68
C ARG A 229 20.49 5.64 9.58
N GLU A 230 20.96 6.35 8.57
CA GLU A 230 20.25 6.54 7.32
C GLU A 230 20.48 5.32 6.42
N VAL A 231 19.39 4.69 5.99
CA VAL A 231 19.39 3.52 5.11
C VAL A 231 18.70 3.91 3.81
N GLU A 232 19.39 3.72 2.68
CA GLU A 232 18.77 3.90 1.36
C GLU A 232 17.89 2.70 1.03
N THR A 233 16.63 2.97 0.70
CA THR A 233 15.67 1.96 0.24
C THR A 233 15.12 2.37 -1.12
N THR A 234 14.76 1.40 -1.95
CA THR A 234 14.16 1.65 -3.26
C THR A 234 12.69 1.28 -3.27
N ALA A 235 11.86 2.15 -3.84
CA ALA A 235 10.46 1.87 -4.14
C ALA A 235 10.25 1.94 -5.64
N THR A 236 9.57 0.94 -6.18
CA THR A 236 9.14 0.95 -7.58
C THR A 236 7.77 1.58 -7.67
N VAL A 237 7.66 2.67 -8.44
CA VAL A 237 6.38 3.30 -8.78
C VAL A 237 6.00 2.85 -10.18
N GLU A 238 4.88 2.16 -10.28
CA GLU A 238 4.36 1.64 -11.53
C GLU A 238 3.58 2.71 -12.30
N PRO A 239 3.56 2.63 -13.64
CA PRO A 239 2.76 3.54 -14.48
C PRO A 239 1.28 3.51 -14.09
N GLY A 240 0.69 4.68 -13.90
CA GLY A 240 -0.72 4.84 -13.56
C GLY A 240 -1.05 4.72 -12.06
N MET A 241 -0.09 4.36 -11.19
CA MET A 241 -0.30 4.27 -9.74
C MET A 241 -1.00 5.52 -9.21
N ASP A 242 -1.96 5.35 -8.29
CA ASP A 242 -2.70 6.50 -7.76
C ASP A 242 -1.90 7.25 -6.69
N ARG A 243 -2.25 8.52 -6.49
CA ARG A 243 -1.71 9.28 -5.35
C ARG A 243 -2.27 8.72 -4.05
N GLY A 244 -1.49 8.79 -2.98
CA GLY A 244 -1.84 8.23 -1.68
C GLY A 244 -1.68 6.71 -1.60
N THR A 245 -1.18 6.05 -2.67
CA THR A 245 -0.88 4.62 -2.63
C THR A 245 0.15 4.33 -1.53
N ARG A 246 -0.12 3.27 -0.76
CA ARG A 246 0.70 2.84 0.37
C ARG A 246 1.53 1.63 -0.04
N LEU A 247 2.85 1.79 -0.11
CA LEU A 247 3.79 0.69 -0.30
C LEU A 247 4.30 0.24 1.07
N VAL A 248 4.14 -1.04 1.39
CA VAL A 248 4.48 -1.58 2.71
C VAL A 248 5.75 -2.40 2.61
N PHE A 249 6.76 -2.04 3.40
CA PHE A 249 7.99 -2.78 3.58
C PHE A 249 7.95 -3.48 4.94
N GLU A 250 7.76 -4.80 4.92
CA GLU A 250 7.52 -5.59 6.12
C GLU A 250 8.75 -5.65 7.04
N ASN A 251 8.55 -5.37 8.34
CA ASN A 251 9.62 -5.38 9.35
C ASN A 251 10.80 -4.41 9.08
N GLU A 252 10.59 -3.37 8.28
CA GLU A 252 11.63 -2.41 7.91
C GLU A 252 11.59 -1.10 8.72
N ALA A 253 10.75 -1.00 9.76
CA ALA A 253 10.72 0.14 10.69
C ALA A 253 11.85 0.09 11.74
N ASP A 254 11.68 0.78 12.88
CA ASP A 254 12.67 0.80 13.96
C ASP A 254 12.87 -0.60 14.58
N GLU A 255 14.11 -1.07 14.56
CA GLU A 255 14.51 -2.35 15.14
C GLU A 255 14.83 -2.25 16.62
N SER A 256 14.61 -3.35 17.36
CA SER A 256 15.02 -3.48 18.75
C SER A 256 15.32 -4.94 19.07
N PRO A 257 16.24 -5.24 20.00
CA PRO A 257 16.44 -6.59 20.51
C PRO A 257 15.24 -7.14 21.30
N ASP A 258 14.37 -6.27 21.79
CA ASP A 258 13.25 -6.64 22.66
C ASP A 258 11.94 -6.88 21.88
N TRP A 259 11.86 -6.49 20.60
CA TRP A 259 10.67 -6.64 19.75
C TRP A 259 11.02 -6.76 18.26
N ILE A 260 10.16 -7.43 17.49
CA ILE A 260 10.26 -7.46 16.02
C ILE A 260 9.92 -6.06 15.48
N ALA A 261 10.64 -5.57 14.48
CA ALA A 261 10.36 -4.27 13.87
C ALA A 261 8.91 -4.18 13.32
N GLY A 262 8.35 -2.97 13.33
CA GLY A 262 7.11 -2.67 12.61
C GLY A 262 7.34 -2.57 11.10
N ASP A 263 6.30 -2.23 10.36
CA ASP A 263 6.39 -2.00 8.91
C ASP A 263 6.77 -0.56 8.60
N LEU A 264 7.54 -0.38 7.53
CA LEU A 264 7.74 0.92 6.91
C LEU A 264 6.69 1.10 5.82
N VAL A 265 5.78 2.06 6.03
CA VAL A 265 4.71 2.40 5.09
C VAL A 265 5.07 3.66 4.33
N LEU A 266 5.38 3.51 3.05
CA LEU A 266 5.63 4.61 2.14
C LEU A 266 4.32 5.09 1.52
N ILE A 267 3.99 6.37 1.70
CA ILE A 267 2.82 7.00 1.11
C ILE A 267 3.28 7.89 -0.04
N LEU A 268 2.88 7.53 -1.25
CA LEU A 268 3.22 8.31 -2.44
C LEU A 268 2.33 9.55 -2.52
N GLU A 269 2.93 10.73 -2.64
CA GLU A 269 2.20 11.99 -2.79
C GLU A 269 2.56 12.67 -4.11
N GLU A 270 1.58 13.29 -4.75
CA GLU A 270 1.80 14.11 -5.93
C GLU A 270 2.36 15.48 -5.51
N LYS A 271 3.55 15.82 -6.00
CA LYS A 271 4.14 17.14 -5.77
C LYS A 271 3.29 18.22 -6.45
N PRO A 272 3.13 19.39 -5.82
CA PRO A 272 2.48 20.51 -6.46
C PRO A 272 3.25 20.90 -7.72
N ALA A 273 2.50 21.33 -8.72
CA ALA A 273 3.07 21.68 -10.00
C ALA A 273 3.90 22.96 -9.86
N GLU A 274 5.22 22.84 -9.98
CA GLU A 274 6.12 23.98 -9.98
C GLU A 274 6.23 24.54 -11.41
N LEU A 275 6.18 25.86 -11.54
CA LEU A 275 6.60 26.53 -12.77
C LEU A 275 8.10 26.34 -12.86
N SER A 276 8.52 25.32 -13.59
CA SER A 276 9.94 25.02 -13.81
C SER A 276 10.67 26.31 -14.19
N ASP A 277 11.73 26.62 -13.46
CA ASP A 277 12.63 27.72 -13.79
C ASP A 277 13.08 27.55 -15.25
N ALA A 278 13.07 28.61 -16.06
CA ALA A 278 13.31 28.54 -17.52
C ALA A 278 14.71 28.00 -17.89
N SER A 279 15.55 27.76 -16.90
CA SER A 279 16.88 27.15 -16.97
C SER A 279 16.87 25.61 -16.98
N ARG A 280 15.74 24.94 -16.68
CA ARG A 280 15.63 23.47 -16.79
C ARG A 280 15.40 23.03 -18.23
N PRO A 281 15.99 21.88 -18.66
CA PRO A 281 15.78 21.34 -19.99
C PRO A 281 14.29 20.98 -20.22
N ASP A 282 13.82 21.12 -21.45
CA ASP A 282 12.38 21.04 -21.81
C ASP A 282 11.72 19.69 -21.46
N ASP A 283 12.51 18.61 -21.38
CA ASP A 283 12.08 17.27 -20.95
C ASP A 283 11.68 17.22 -19.45
N GLN A 284 12.15 18.19 -18.66
CA GLN A 284 11.84 18.35 -17.24
C GLN A 284 10.85 19.49 -16.97
N ARG A 285 10.36 20.21 -17.99
CA ARG A 285 9.32 21.25 -17.82
C ARG A 285 7.91 20.69 -17.69
N THR A 286 7.71 19.42 -18.04
CA THR A 286 6.43 18.71 -17.94
C THR A 286 6.20 18.09 -16.56
N ASP A 287 6.60 18.79 -15.49
CA ASP A 287 6.43 18.37 -14.09
C ASP A 287 4.95 18.39 -13.62
N GLY A 288 4.00 18.40 -14.56
CA GLY A 288 2.56 18.54 -14.29
C GLY A 288 2.09 20.00 -14.24
N THR A 289 2.93 21.00 -14.54
CA THR A 289 2.61 22.44 -14.45
C THR A 289 1.26 22.82 -15.06
N PHE A 290 0.90 22.19 -16.18
CA PHE A 290 -0.34 22.45 -16.92
C PHE A 290 -1.36 21.31 -16.83
N PHE A 291 -0.95 20.16 -16.27
CA PHE A 291 -1.80 18.98 -16.14
C PHE A 291 -2.39 18.90 -14.74
N ARG A 292 -3.67 18.53 -14.66
CA ARG A 292 -4.31 18.17 -13.39
C ARG A 292 -4.87 16.77 -13.54
N ARG A 293 -4.51 15.87 -12.61
CA ARG A 293 -5.01 14.50 -12.58
C ARG A 293 -6.29 14.40 -11.75
N ARG A 294 -7.28 13.69 -12.28
CA ARG A 294 -8.45 13.21 -11.51
C ARG A 294 -8.72 11.75 -11.86
N GLY A 295 -8.31 10.84 -10.98
CA GLY A 295 -8.36 9.40 -11.25
C GLY A 295 -7.45 9.07 -12.44
N ARG A 296 -8.03 8.50 -13.49
CA ARG A 296 -7.32 8.16 -14.74
C ARG A 296 -7.30 9.32 -15.74
N ASP A 297 -8.13 10.33 -15.56
CA ASP A 297 -8.26 11.42 -16.52
C ASP A 297 -7.30 12.57 -16.22
N LEU A 298 -6.80 13.17 -17.30
CA LEU A 298 -5.95 14.36 -17.27
C LEU A 298 -6.73 15.58 -17.74
N PHE A 299 -6.46 16.71 -17.13
CA PHE A 299 -7.08 17.99 -17.46
C PHE A 299 -6.00 19.00 -17.82
N TRP A 300 -6.17 19.65 -18.96
CA TRP A 300 -5.27 20.68 -19.48
C TRP A 300 -6.06 21.96 -19.75
N LYS A 301 -5.49 23.11 -19.41
CA LYS A 301 -6.09 24.41 -19.70
C LYS A 301 -5.35 25.10 -20.84
N GLU A 302 -6.05 25.30 -21.95
CA GLU A 302 -5.49 25.92 -23.13
C GLU A 302 -6.02 27.33 -23.33
N ALA A 303 -5.11 28.31 -23.36
CA ALA A 303 -5.45 29.71 -23.54
C ALA A 303 -5.56 30.07 -25.03
N LEU A 304 -6.73 30.53 -25.47
CA LEU A 304 -6.97 31.01 -26.83
C LEU A 304 -7.16 32.51 -26.83
N SER A 305 -6.60 33.20 -27.82
CA SER A 305 -6.99 34.58 -28.12
C SER A 305 -8.41 34.63 -28.69
N LEU A 306 -9.07 35.79 -28.60
CA LEU A 306 -10.37 36.02 -29.25
C LEU A 306 -10.36 35.64 -30.75
N ARG A 307 -9.26 35.93 -31.46
CA ARG A 307 -9.07 35.58 -32.87
C ARG A 307 -9.10 34.08 -33.09
N GLU A 308 -8.36 33.32 -32.30
CA GLU A 308 -8.28 31.86 -32.41
C GLU A 308 -9.59 31.18 -32.00
N ALA A 309 -10.21 31.65 -30.92
CA ALA A 309 -11.48 31.12 -30.45
C ALA A 309 -12.61 31.36 -31.47
N TRP A 310 -12.65 32.54 -32.10
CA TRP A 310 -13.73 32.88 -33.05
C TRP A 310 -13.48 32.35 -34.46
N MET A 311 -12.27 32.54 -35.00
CA MET A 311 -11.98 32.23 -36.41
C MET A 311 -11.43 30.82 -36.62
N GLY A 312 -11.00 30.12 -35.57
CA GLY A 312 -10.25 28.87 -35.69
C GLY A 312 -8.97 29.08 -36.51
N GLY A 313 -8.60 28.07 -37.29
CA GLY A 313 -7.41 28.10 -38.16
C GLY A 313 -6.12 28.16 -37.35
N TRP A 314 -6.04 27.34 -36.30
CA TRP A 314 -4.88 27.24 -35.42
C TRP A 314 -4.56 25.77 -35.17
N THR A 315 -3.28 25.51 -34.91
CA THR A 315 -2.74 24.21 -34.55
C THR A 315 -1.74 24.43 -33.43
N ARG A 316 -1.82 23.61 -32.37
CA ARG A 316 -0.91 23.64 -31.23
C ARG A 316 -0.43 22.24 -30.91
N ASN A 317 0.83 22.18 -30.52
CA ASN A 317 1.51 20.95 -30.15
C ASN A 317 1.68 20.95 -28.63
N VAL A 318 0.92 20.10 -27.95
CA VAL A 318 0.99 19.94 -26.50
C VAL A 318 1.94 18.79 -26.20
N THR A 319 3.03 19.06 -25.50
CA THR A 319 3.94 18.02 -25.03
C THR A 319 3.32 17.30 -23.83
N HIS A 320 3.12 15.98 -23.95
CA HIS A 320 2.57 15.14 -22.89
C HIS A 320 3.64 14.82 -21.82
N LEU A 321 3.23 14.12 -20.76
CA LEU A 321 4.06 13.70 -19.62
C LEU A 321 5.17 12.72 -20.03
N ASP A 322 4.95 11.86 -21.02
CA ASP A 322 5.92 10.98 -21.68
C ASP A 322 6.70 11.63 -22.82
N GLY A 323 6.33 12.86 -23.19
CA GLY A 323 7.09 13.70 -24.12
C GLY A 323 6.68 13.55 -25.59
N HIS A 324 5.72 12.67 -25.92
CA HIS A 324 5.09 12.75 -27.25
C HIS A 324 4.23 14.01 -27.36
N VAL A 325 3.85 14.32 -28.59
CA VAL A 325 3.11 15.53 -28.92
C VAL A 325 1.67 15.18 -29.24
N VAL A 326 0.74 15.75 -28.48
CA VAL A 326 -0.68 15.75 -28.80
C VAL A 326 -1.01 17.01 -29.59
N GLN A 327 -1.47 16.84 -30.82
CA GLN A 327 -1.81 17.96 -31.69
C GLN A 327 -3.27 18.38 -31.49
N LEU A 328 -3.47 19.61 -31.01
CA LEU A 328 -4.76 20.27 -30.94
C LEU A 328 -4.93 21.16 -32.17
N SER A 329 -6.07 21.06 -32.86
CA SER A 329 -6.32 21.92 -34.02
C SER A 329 -7.79 22.28 -34.17
N ARG A 330 -8.02 23.43 -34.79
CA ARG A 330 -9.35 23.87 -35.23
C ARG A 330 -9.30 24.37 -36.66
N PRO A 331 -10.16 23.84 -37.57
CA PRO A 331 -10.25 24.38 -38.91
C PRO A 331 -10.80 25.81 -38.90
N ARG A 332 -10.53 26.56 -39.96
CA ARG A 332 -11.02 27.94 -40.08
C ARG A 332 -12.56 27.95 -40.13
N GLY A 333 -13.17 28.81 -39.33
CA GLY A 333 -14.63 28.94 -39.20
C GLY A 333 -15.26 28.09 -38.10
N ALA A 334 -14.50 27.23 -37.42
CA ALA A 334 -14.97 26.51 -36.24
C ALA A 334 -14.76 27.36 -34.98
N VAL A 335 -15.86 27.79 -34.36
CA VAL A 335 -15.86 28.61 -33.14
C VAL A 335 -15.66 27.72 -31.91
N VAL A 336 -14.84 28.18 -30.97
CA VAL A 336 -14.67 27.59 -29.63
C VAL A 336 -15.33 28.50 -28.61
N GLN A 337 -16.29 27.97 -27.86
CA GLN A 337 -16.94 28.70 -26.77
C GLN A 337 -16.00 28.77 -25.55
N PRO A 338 -16.07 29.82 -24.72
CA PRO A 338 -15.39 29.85 -23.44
C PRO A 338 -15.78 28.65 -22.59
N LEU A 339 -14.81 28.05 -21.89
CA LEU A 339 -14.98 26.85 -21.06
C LEU A 339 -15.44 25.60 -21.84
N ALA A 340 -15.42 25.63 -23.17
CA ALA A 340 -15.61 24.43 -23.96
C ALA A 340 -14.52 23.42 -23.62
N VAL A 341 -14.94 22.16 -23.44
CA VAL A 341 -14.04 21.04 -23.15
C VAL A 341 -13.99 20.13 -24.37
N GLU A 342 -12.80 19.90 -24.90
CA GLU A 342 -12.53 18.85 -25.89
C GLU A 342 -11.95 17.62 -25.19
N THR A 343 -12.38 16.44 -25.61
CA THR A 343 -11.85 15.16 -25.11
C THR A 343 -10.94 14.53 -26.15
N VAL A 344 -9.67 14.36 -25.80
CA VAL A 344 -8.73 13.55 -26.57
C VAL A 344 -8.68 12.16 -25.93
N LYS A 345 -9.20 11.17 -26.65
CA LYS A 345 -9.38 9.81 -26.12
C LYS A 345 -8.05 9.10 -25.97
N GLY A 346 -7.86 8.40 -24.84
CA GLY A 346 -6.67 7.58 -24.59
C GLY A 346 -5.40 8.36 -24.20
N GLU A 347 -5.49 9.69 -24.08
CA GLU A 347 -4.38 10.57 -23.68
C GLU A 347 -4.41 10.93 -22.19
N GLY A 348 -5.12 10.16 -21.36
CA GLY A 348 -5.08 10.28 -19.89
C GLY A 348 -4.00 9.42 -19.26
N MET A 349 -4.08 9.18 -17.95
CA MET A 349 -3.16 8.30 -17.22
C MET A 349 -3.26 6.85 -17.71
N PRO A 350 -2.15 6.09 -17.70
CA PRO A 350 -2.17 4.66 -17.94
C PRO A 350 -3.06 3.94 -16.93
N PHE A 351 -3.60 2.79 -17.35
CA PHE A 351 -4.27 1.91 -16.42
C PHE A 351 -3.25 1.26 -15.49
N TRP A 352 -3.50 1.39 -14.20
CA TRP A 352 -2.79 0.65 -13.17
C TRP A 352 -3.77 -0.30 -12.51
N SER A 353 -3.52 -1.61 -12.62
CA SER A 353 -4.19 -2.59 -11.79
C SER A 353 -3.29 -2.90 -10.62
N ALA A 354 -3.78 -2.68 -9.40
CA ALA A 354 -3.23 -3.27 -8.20
C ALA A 354 -3.51 -4.78 -8.27
N ALA A 355 -2.73 -5.52 -9.06
CA ALA A 355 -3.06 -6.86 -9.56
C ALA A 355 -3.19 -7.97 -8.51
N ASP A 356 -3.40 -7.67 -7.23
CA ASP A 356 -3.55 -8.65 -6.15
C ASP A 356 -4.87 -8.58 -5.36
N LEU A 357 -5.78 -7.61 -5.58
CA LEU A 357 -6.94 -7.46 -4.68
C LEU A 357 -8.34 -7.71 -5.25
N HIS A 358 -8.61 -7.62 -6.56
CA HIS A 358 -9.95 -7.89 -7.08
C HIS A 358 -9.93 -8.60 -8.45
N GLU A 359 -9.96 -9.94 -8.42
CA GLU A 359 -10.46 -10.75 -9.54
C GLU A 359 -11.98 -10.51 -9.67
N GLY A 360 -12.37 -9.69 -10.64
CA GLY A 360 -13.72 -9.69 -11.16
C GLY A 360 -14.40 -8.32 -11.18
N VAL A 361 -14.10 -7.54 -12.21
CA VAL A 361 -15.05 -6.80 -13.06
C VAL A 361 -14.31 -6.58 -14.39
N ASP A 362 -15.00 -6.70 -15.52
CA ASP A 362 -14.52 -6.23 -16.83
C ASP A 362 -14.33 -4.70 -16.80
N GLU A 363 -13.35 -4.21 -16.07
CA GLU A 363 -12.98 -2.79 -16.10
C GLU A 363 -12.11 -2.56 -17.34
N ASP A 364 -12.54 -1.65 -18.21
CA ASP A 364 -11.79 -1.25 -19.39
C ASP A 364 -10.34 -0.92 -18.98
N GLU A 365 -9.39 -1.76 -19.39
CA GLU A 365 -7.94 -1.58 -19.19
C GLU A 365 -7.37 -0.43 -20.05
N SER A 366 -8.24 0.36 -20.69
CA SER A 366 -7.87 1.45 -21.59
C SER A 366 -7.34 2.67 -20.82
N PRO A 367 -6.28 3.35 -21.26
CA PRO A 367 -5.86 4.60 -20.62
C PRO A 367 -7.01 5.61 -20.49
N GLY A 368 -6.92 6.50 -19.49
CA GLY A 368 -7.91 7.56 -19.32
C GLY A 368 -7.93 8.54 -20.50
N ASN A 369 -8.69 9.62 -20.36
CA ASN A 369 -8.78 10.65 -21.40
C ASN A 369 -8.10 11.96 -20.97
N LEU A 370 -7.70 12.76 -21.96
CA LEU A 370 -7.29 14.14 -21.77
C LEU A 370 -8.45 15.08 -22.07
N TYR A 371 -8.83 15.89 -21.08
CA TYR A 371 -9.81 16.96 -21.23
C TYR A 371 -9.09 18.29 -21.37
N VAL A 372 -9.30 18.95 -22.51
CA VAL A 372 -8.74 20.26 -22.81
C VAL A 372 -9.82 21.31 -22.62
N GLU A 373 -9.70 22.12 -21.56
CA GLU A 373 -10.58 23.25 -21.28
C GLU A 373 -10.00 24.51 -21.95
N TYR A 374 -10.78 25.12 -22.84
CA TYR A 374 -10.38 26.35 -23.53
C TYR A 374 -10.77 27.60 -22.75
N THR A 375 -9.76 28.40 -22.38
CA THR A 375 -9.96 29.72 -21.78
C THR A 375 -9.70 30.80 -22.83
N VAL A 376 -10.71 31.61 -23.11
CA VAL A 376 -10.60 32.71 -24.08
C VAL A 376 -10.09 33.96 -23.37
N ILE A 377 -8.93 34.46 -23.79
CA ILE A 377 -8.35 35.71 -23.32
C ILE A 377 -8.78 36.82 -24.27
N LEU A 378 -9.49 37.81 -23.72
CA LEU A 378 -9.87 39.03 -24.41
C LEU A 378 -8.79 40.10 -24.21
N PRO A 379 -8.56 40.98 -25.20
CA PRO A 379 -7.75 42.17 -25.00
C PRO A 379 -8.45 43.13 -24.02
N ASP A 380 -7.66 43.86 -23.24
CA ASP A 380 -8.17 44.80 -22.24
C ASP A 380 -8.88 46.02 -22.89
N GLU A 381 -8.40 46.45 -24.06
CA GLU A 381 -8.94 47.58 -24.80
C GLU A 381 -9.05 47.27 -26.30
N MET A 382 -10.03 47.88 -26.96
CA MET A 382 -10.17 47.83 -28.42
C MET A 382 -9.55 49.07 -29.04
N GLU A 383 -8.78 48.86 -30.12
CA GLU A 383 -8.25 49.97 -30.91
C GLU A 383 -9.38 50.68 -31.69
N SER A 384 -9.35 52.01 -31.74
CA SER A 384 -10.41 52.85 -32.31
C SER A 384 -10.70 52.58 -33.80
N GLY A 385 -9.70 52.12 -34.56
CA GLY A 385 -9.87 51.66 -35.94
C GLY A 385 -10.66 50.35 -36.05
N MET A 386 -10.45 49.44 -35.10
CA MET A 386 -11.10 48.13 -35.05
C MET A 386 -12.56 48.24 -34.58
N GLU A 387 -12.83 49.15 -33.64
CA GLU A 387 -14.14 49.35 -33.03
C GLU A 387 -15.26 49.52 -34.06
N LYS A 388 -15.08 50.45 -35.01
CA LYS A 388 -16.11 50.76 -36.02
C LYS A 388 -16.43 49.55 -36.90
N GLU A 389 -15.40 48.84 -37.36
CA GLU A 389 -15.56 47.69 -38.25
C GLU A 389 -16.20 46.51 -37.52
N PHE A 390 -15.73 46.22 -36.30
CA PHE A 390 -16.25 45.13 -35.48
C PHE A 390 -17.70 45.38 -35.07
N PHE A 391 -18.03 46.62 -34.67
CA PHE A 391 -19.39 47.03 -34.34
C PHE A 391 -20.33 46.89 -35.54
N ALA A 392 -19.93 47.39 -36.71
CA ALA A 392 -20.75 47.29 -37.91
C ALA A 392 -20.97 45.83 -38.36
N LEU A 393 -19.95 44.97 -38.21
CA LEU A 393 -20.06 43.54 -38.47
C LEU A 393 -21.07 42.87 -37.52
N TRP A 394 -20.96 43.14 -36.22
CA TRP A 394 -21.84 42.55 -35.21
C TRP A 394 -23.28 43.02 -35.33
N GLU A 395 -23.52 44.29 -35.65
CA GLU A 395 -24.87 44.78 -35.92
C GLU A 395 -25.51 44.10 -37.12
N LYS A 396 -24.75 43.86 -38.20
CA LYS A 396 -25.25 43.08 -39.35
C LYS A 396 -25.56 41.65 -38.96
N TRP A 397 -24.69 41.01 -38.18
CA TRP A 397 -24.92 39.64 -37.71
C TRP A 397 -26.13 39.56 -36.79
N ARG A 398 -26.27 40.48 -35.82
CA ARG A 398 -27.39 40.54 -34.87
C ARG A 398 -28.72 40.75 -35.59
N LYS A 399 -28.77 41.66 -36.57
CA LYS A 399 -29.96 41.86 -37.42
C LYS A 399 -30.34 40.60 -38.21
N LYS A 400 -29.37 39.80 -38.61
CA LYS A 400 -29.58 38.55 -39.36
C LYS A 400 -30.00 37.37 -38.48
N HIS A 401 -29.43 37.26 -37.28
CA HIS A 401 -29.60 36.11 -36.40
C HIS A 401 -30.55 36.35 -35.22
N GLY A 402 -31.01 37.60 -35.01
CA GLY A 402 -32.06 37.94 -34.06
C GLY A 402 -31.70 37.80 -32.58
N VAL A 403 -30.41 37.64 -32.25
CA VAL A 403 -29.98 37.39 -30.86
C VAL A 403 -30.10 38.65 -30.02
N ASP A 404 -30.95 38.61 -29.00
CA ASP A 404 -31.07 39.67 -28.00
C ASP A 404 -30.92 39.06 -26.61
N LEU A 405 -29.67 38.97 -26.15
CA LEU A 405 -29.31 38.36 -24.86
C LEU A 405 -30.10 38.93 -23.68
N GLY A 406 -30.54 40.20 -23.74
CA GLY A 406 -31.40 40.80 -22.72
C GLY A 406 -32.76 40.10 -22.63
N ARG A 407 -33.42 39.90 -23.78
CA ARG A 407 -34.70 39.18 -23.88
C ARG A 407 -34.52 37.67 -23.72
N ASP A 408 -33.48 37.11 -24.31
CA ASP A 408 -33.21 35.67 -24.35
C ASP A 408 -32.76 35.12 -22.98
N SER A 409 -32.21 35.96 -22.10
CA SER A 409 -31.81 35.57 -20.74
C SER A 409 -32.99 35.40 -19.77
N GLY A 410 -34.21 35.82 -20.15
CA GLY A 410 -35.39 35.74 -19.29
C GLY A 410 -35.32 36.61 -18.03
N ARG A 411 -34.32 37.50 -17.90
CA ARG A 411 -34.27 38.47 -16.80
C ARG A 411 -35.37 39.52 -16.99
N PRO A 412 -35.99 40.00 -15.89
CA PRO A 412 -36.87 41.15 -15.96
C PRO A 412 -36.06 42.32 -16.52
N VAL A 413 -36.35 42.72 -17.75
CA VAL A 413 -35.76 43.90 -18.36
C VAL A 413 -36.48 45.09 -17.71
N GLY A 414 -35.90 45.63 -16.64
CA GLY A 414 -36.24 47.00 -16.23
C GLY A 414 -35.82 47.92 -17.36
N ASP A 415 -36.66 48.90 -17.71
CA ASP A 415 -36.34 49.88 -18.74
C ASP A 415 -34.96 50.48 -18.44
N ALA A 416 -33.99 50.21 -19.31
CA ALA A 416 -32.70 50.89 -19.22
C ALA A 416 -32.99 52.39 -19.33
N PRO A 417 -32.42 53.24 -18.46
CA PRO A 417 -32.58 54.68 -18.61
C PRO A 417 -32.08 55.04 -20.01
N VAL A 418 -32.99 55.54 -20.83
CA VAL A 418 -32.67 56.15 -22.11
C VAL A 418 -31.77 57.33 -21.78
N HIS A 419 -30.46 57.16 -21.95
CA HIS A 419 -29.59 58.31 -22.06
C HIS A 419 -29.92 58.96 -23.41
N ASP A 420 -30.88 59.88 -23.36
CA ASP A 420 -31.05 60.89 -24.39
C ASP A 420 -29.75 61.69 -24.42
N ALA A 421 -28.79 61.24 -25.22
CA ALA A 421 -27.72 62.09 -25.73
C ALA A 421 -28.35 63.06 -26.73
N LYS A 422 -29.12 64.02 -26.20
CA LYS A 422 -29.23 65.33 -26.81
C LYS A 422 -28.22 66.22 -26.13
N ASP A 423 -27.28 66.65 -26.94
CA ASP A 423 -26.55 67.90 -26.80
C ASP A 423 -27.37 68.92 -25.99
N GLU A 424 -26.80 69.45 -24.92
CA GLU A 424 -26.91 70.86 -24.56
C GLU A 424 -25.89 71.23 -23.47
N LEU A 425 -24.88 71.97 -23.95
CA LEU A 425 -23.92 72.87 -23.28
C LEU A 425 -22.66 72.30 -22.61
#